data_AF-A0A7J4REJ0-F1
#
_entry.id   AF-A0A7J4REJ0-F1
#
_cell.length_a   1.000
_cell.length_b   1.000
_cell.length_c   1.000
_cell.angle_alpha   90.00
_cell.angle_beta   90.00
_cell.angle_gamma   90.00
#
_symmetry.space_group_name_H-M   'P 1'
#
loop_
_entity.id
_entity.type
_entity.pdbx_description
1 polymer ?
#
loop_
_entity_poly.entity_id
_entity_poly.type
_entity_poly.pdbx_seq_one_letter_code
_entity_poly.pdbx_strand_id
1 'polypeptide(L)'
;MPIKKKLLKWYTVAGILFTALMGAAPYFGSQAYIILALMYTIGTIGFTGGNVIYYSFMPYLAPRKCQDHVSTWGYAYGFIGGSSILIFHLVVLLLLDWDTNFKMAIIFS
;
A
#
# COMPACT_ATOMS: atom_id res chain seq x y z
N MET A 1 -21.12 13.53 -2.90
CA MET A 1 -20.36 12.60 -2.04
C MET A 1 -20.14 11.18 -2.61
N PRO A 2 -21.07 10.49 -3.31
CA PRO A 2 -20.89 9.08 -3.64
C PRO A 2 -19.74 8.80 -4.62
N ILE A 3 -19.52 9.70 -5.59
CA ILE A 3 -18.49 9.51 -6.63
C ILE A 3 -17.08 9.51 -6.03
N LYS A 4 -16.73 10.51 -5.22
CA LYS A 4 -15.41 10.57 -4.58
C LYS A 4 -15.14 9.32 -3.73
N LYS A 5 -16.18 8.75 -3.08
CA LYS A 5 -16.01 7.63 -2.12
C LYS A 5 -15.78 6.35 -2.89
N LYS A 6 -16.51 6.21 -4.00
CA LYS A 6 -16.31 5.16 -4.99
C LYS A 6 -14.91 5.27 -5.62
N LEU A 7 -14.47 6.47 -5.95
CA LEU A 7 -13.15 6.71 -6.51
C LEU A 7 -12.04 6.32 -5.53
N LEU A 8 -12.10 6.81 -4.29
CA LEU A 8 -11.15 6.43 -3.23
C LEU A 8 -11.05 4.91 -3.09
N LYS A 9 -12.20 4.22 -3.05
CA LYS A 9 -12.23 2.74 -3.02
C LYS A 9 -11.51 2.11 -4.21
N TRP A 10 -11.72 2.60 -5.43
CA TRP A 10 -11.04 2.07 -6.61
C TRP A 10 -9.53 2.27 -6.55
N TYR A 11 -9.06 3.45 -6.14
CA TYR A 11 -7.63 3.72 -5.96
C TYR A 11 -7.00 2.85 -4.88
N THR A 12 -7.70 2.66 -3.76
CA THR A 12 -7.25 1.75 -2.68
C THR A 12 -7.19 0.30 -3.17
N VAL A 13 -8.23 -0.20 -3.86
CA VAL A 13 -8.26 -1.57 -4.38
C VAL A 13 -7.17 -1.78 -5.42
N ALA A 14 -6.96 -0.84 -6.33
CA ALA A 14 -5.87 -0.90 -7.29
C ALA A 14 -4.51 -0.92 -6.59
N GLY A 15 -4.28 -0.03 -5.61
CA GLY A 15 -3.06 -0.02 -4.81
C GLY A 15 -2.79 -1.38 -4.15
N ILE A 16 -3.76 -1.92 -3.41
CA ILE A 16 -3.63 -3.23 -2.73
C ILE A 16 -3.38 -4.36 -3.74
N LEU A 17 -4.13 -4.40 -4.83
CA LEU A 17 -4.01 -5.45 -5.83
C LEU A 17 -2.62 -5.46 -6.47
N PHE A 18 -2.14 -4.31 -6.93
CA PHE A 18 -0.85 -4.22 -7.58
C PHE A 18 0.32 -4.38 -6.61
N THR A 19 0.15 -4.00 -5.34
CA THR A 19 1.09 -4.34 -4.27
C THR A 19 1.15 -5.85 -4.04
N ALA A 20 0.02 -6.54 -3.89
CA ALA A 20 0.02 -8.00 -3.73
C ALA A 20 0.63 -8.73 -4.93
N LEU A 21 0.39 -8.24 -6.16
CA LEU A 21 0.94 -8.81 -7.39
C LEU A 21 2.47 -8.70 -7.48
N MET A 22 3.11 -7.78 -6.75
CA MET A 22 4.57 -7.72 -6.67
C MET A 22 5.18 -9.00 -6.11
N GLY A 23 4.44 -9.74 -5.26
CA GLY A 23 4.89 -11.04 -4.74
C GLY A 23 5.05 -12.13 -5.81
N ALA A 24 4.49 -11.96 -7.00
CA ALA A 24 4.73 -12.89 -8.10
C ALA A 24 6.11 -12.69 -8.77
N ALA A 25 6.78 -11.54 -8.55
CA ALA A 25 8.04 -11.17 -9.20
C ALA A 25 9.14 -12.25 -9.12
N PRO A 26 9.40 -12.92 -7.98
CA PRO A 26 10.47 -13.93 -7.87
C PRO A 26 10.32 -15.12 -8.83
N TYR A 27 9.12 -15.35 -9.36
CA TYR A 27 8.83 -16.47 -10.26
C TYR A 27 9.02 -16.14 -11.75
N PHE A 28 9.40 -14.90 -12.09
CA PHE A 28 9.58 -14.45 -13.48
C PHE A 28 11.04 -14.41 -13.97
N GLY A 29 11.98 -15.03 -13.22
CA GLY A 29 13.36 -15.20 -13.65
C GLY A 29 14.10 -13.87 -13.89
N SER A 30 14.92 -13.79 -14.93
CA SER A 30 15.84 -12.66 -15.18
C SER A 30 15.16 -11.31 -15.46
N GLN A 31 13.88 -11.32 -15.85
CA GLN A 31 13.11 -10.10 -16.15
C GLN A 31 12.15 -9.69 -15.01
N ALA A 32 12.24 -10.35 -13.85
CA ALA A 32 11.41 -10.07 -12.68
C ALA A 32 11.37 -8.59 -12.28
N TYR A 33 12.50 -7.88 -12.41
CA TYR A 33 12.60 -6.46 -12.05
C TYR A 33 11.70 -5.55 -12.90
N ILE A 34 11.45 -5.90 -14.17
CA ILE A 34 10.59 -5.10 -15.07
C ILE A 34 9.13 -5.23 -14.61
N ILE A 35 8.70 -6.46 -14.31
CA ILE A 35 7.35 -6.74 -13.80
C ILE A 35 7.17 -6.05 -12.45
N LEU A 36 8.15 -6.17 -11.56
CA LEU A 36 8.13 -5.52 -10.27
C LEU A 36 8.03 -3.99 -10.40
N ALA A 37 8.82 -3.37 -11.28
CA ALA A 37 8.78 -1.93 -11.52
C ALA A 37 7.41 -1.46 -12.08
N LEU A 38 6.81 -2.25 -12.97
CA LEU A 38 5.49 -1.95 -13.53
C LEU A 38 4.40 -2.04 -12.44
N MET A 39 4.37 -3.14 -11.68
CA MET A 39 3.42 -3.33 -10.59
C MET A 39 3.60 -2.25 -9.51
N TYR A 40 4.84 -1.93 -9.15
CA TYR A 40 5.18 -0.85 -8.23
C TYR A 40 4.68 0.52 -8.69
N THR A 41 4.88 0.83 -9.98
CA THR A 41 4.40 2.10 -10.55
C THR A 41 2.89 2.23 -10.43
N ILE A 42 2.14 1.19 -10.82
CA ILE A 42 0.67 1.21 -10.76
C ILE A 42 0.19 1.24 -9.31
N GLY A 43 0.79 0.45 -8.42
CA GLY A 43 0.50 0.46 -6.98
C GLY A 43 0.72 1.85 -6.37
N THR A 44 1.82 2.50 -6.72
CA THR A 44 2.17 3.86 -6.27
C THR A 44 1.17 4.90 -6.78
N ILE A 45 0.69 4.77 -8.03
CA ILE A 45 -0.38 5.62 -8.57
C ILE A 45 -1.68 5.41 -7.76
N GLY A 46 -2.02 4.16 -7.43
CA GLY A 46 -3.15 3.82 -6.57
C GLY A 46 -3.06 4.49 -5.20
N PHE A 47 -1.92 4.34 -4.53
CA PHE A 47 -1.66 4.92 -3.21
C PHE A 47 -1.68 6.46 -3.23
N THR A 48 -0.91 7.06 -4.12
CA THR A 48 -0.76 8.53 -4.22
C THR A 48 -2.07 9.18 -4.67
N GLY A 49 -2.74 8.60 -5.67
CA GLY A 49 -4.05 9.08 -6.12
C GLY A 49 -5.13 8.95 -5.05
N GLY A 50 -5.11 7.84 -4.28
CA GLY A 50 -5.97 7.66 -3.10
C GLY A 50 -5.78 8.76 -2.06
N ASN A 51 -4.52 9.14 -1.77
CA ASN A 51 -4.20 10.22 -0.83
C ASN A 51 -4.73 11.58 -1.32
N VAL A 52 -4.58 11.90 -2.61
CA VAL A 52 -5.14 13.15 -3.18
C VAL A 52 -6.66 13.21 -2.99
N ILE A 53 -7.36 12.09 -3.24
CA ILE A 53 -8.82 12.02 -3.05
C ILE A 53 -9.19 12.14 -1.56
N TYR A 54 -8.44 11.48 -0.67
CA TYR A 54 -8.60 11.58 0.78
C TYR A 54 -8.51 13.01 1.29
N TYR A 55 -7.49 13.78 0.88
CA TYR A 55 -7.40 15.19 1.27
C TYR A 55 -8.57 16.01 0.72
N SER A 56 -9.02 15.73 -0.50
CA SER A 56 -10.22 16.37 -1.07
C SER A 56 -11.53 16.02 -0.33
N PHE A 57 -11.49 15.01 0.53
CA PHE A 57 -12.59 14.55 1.36
C PHE A 57 -12.60 15.14 2.76
N MET A 58 -11.45 15.61 3.24
CA MET A 58 -11.28 16.13 4.60
C MET A 58 -12.35 17.17 4.98
N PRO A 59 -12.72 18.13 4.10
CA PRO A 59 -13.79 19.10 4.38
C PRO A 59 -15.18 18.51 4.60
N TYR A 60 -15.43 17.31 4.06
CA TYR A 60 -16.69 16.60 4.17
C TYR A 60 -16.70 15.58 5.32
N LEU A 61 -15.52 15.18 5.80
CA LEU A 61 -15.38 14.17 6.85
C LEU A 61 -15.50 14.78 8.25
N ALA A 62 -15.01 16.00 8.44
CA ALA A 62 -14.98 16.66 9.73
C ALA A 62 -15.10 18.20 9.61
N PRO A 63 -15.70 18.87 10.61
CA PRO A 63 -15.64 20.33 10.72
C PRO A 63 -14.19 20.82 10.73
N ARG A 64 -13.93 22.02 10.19
CA ARG A 64 -12.57 22.57 10.01
C ARG A 64 -11.67 22.44 11.26
N LYS A 65 -12.21 22.73 12.44
CA LYS A 65 -11.51 22.63 13.74
C LYS A 65 -11.07 21.21 14.13
N CYS A 66 -11.67 20.18 13.55
CA CYS A 66 -11.39 18.77 13.84
C CYS A 66 -10.59 18.08 12.74
N GLN A 67 -10.31 18.76 11.62
CA GLN A 67 -9.65 18.13 10.47
C GLN A 67 -8.22 17.70 10.79
N ASP A 68 -7.47 18.54 11.50
CA ASP A 68 -6.10 18.21 11.91
C ASP A 68 -6.10 16.95 12.79
N HIS A 69 -7.01 16.88 13.76
CA HIS A 69 -7.11 15.72 14.64
C HIS A 69 -7.41 14.42 13.89
N VAL A 70 -8.38 14.44 12.97
CA VAL A 70 -8.73 13.27 12.16
C VAL A 70 -7.58 12.88 11.22
N SER A 71 -6.89 13.87 10.64
CA SER A 71 -5.70 13.66 9.81
C SER A 71 -4.56 13.02 10.61
N THR A 72 -4.29 13.50 11.82
CA THR A 72 -3.27 12.93 12.73
C THR A 72 -3.57 11.47 13.06
N TRP A 73 -4.82 11.12 13.34
CA TRP A 73 -5.20 9.72 13.53
C TRP A 73 -4.98 8.89 12.26
N GLY A 74 -5.39 9.41 11.09
CA GLY A 74 -5.14 8.75 9.81
C GLY A 74 -3.65 8.48 9.58
N TYR A 75 -2.80 9.46 9.87
CA TYR A 75 -1.35 9.32 9.79
C TYR A 75 -0.82 8.28 10.79
N ALA A 76 -1.26 8.33 12.05
CA ALA A 76 -0.84 7.38 13.08
C ALA A 76 -1.18 5.93 12.70
N TYR A 77 -2.39 5.67 12.20
CA TYR A 77 -2.77 4.34 11.72
C TYR A 77 -1.94 3.90 10.51
N GLY A 78 -1.68 4.81 9.56
CA GLY A 78 -0.79 4.52 8.43
C GLY A 78 0.63 4.17 8.86
N PHE A 79 1.17 4.91 9.83
CA PHE A 79 2.50 4.68 10.37
C PHE A 79 2.61 3.36 11.14
N ILE A 80 1.61 3.03 11.96
CA ILE A 80 1.54 1.75 12.66
C ILE A 80 1.47 0.59 11.65
N GLY A 81 0.66 0.72 10.60
CA GLY A 81 0.57 -0.27 9.53
C GLY A 81 1.91 -0.49 8.82
N GLY A 82 2.54 0.59 8.36
CA GLY A 82 3.85 0.55 7.69
C GLY A 82 4.97 0.00 8.57
N SER A 83 4.98 0.34 9.85
CA SER A 83 5.97 -0.18 10.80
C SER A 83 5.73 -1.65 11.11
N SER A 84 4.47 -2.07 11.27
CA SER A 84 4.12 -3.46 11.57
C SER A 84 4.46 -4.38 10.40
N ILE A 85 4.17 -3.97 9.16
CA ILE A 85 4.50 -4.78 7.98
C ILE A 85 6.01 -4.89 7.78
N LEU A 86 6.77 -3.81 8.04
CA LEU A 86 8.23 -3.85 7.99
C LEU A 86 8.80 -4.87 8.98
N ILE A 87 8.32 -4.85 10.23
CA ILE A 87 8.75 -5.82 11.25
C ILE A 87 8.42 -7.26 10.78
N PHE A 88 7.23 -7.47 10.24
CA PHE A 88 6.83 -8.76 9.68
C PHE A 88 7.77 -9.23 8.56
N HIS A 89 8.09 -8.35 7.60
CA HIS A 89 9.04 -8.66 6.51
C HIS A 89 10.44 -9.00 7.04
N LEU A 90 10.92 -8.29 8.06
CA LEU A 90 12.21 -8.57 8.70
C LEU A 90 12.21 -9.93 9.42
N VAL A 91 11.11 -10.30 10.09
CA VAL A 91 10.96 -11.64 10.70
C VAL A 91 11.02 -12.73 9.63
N VAL A 92 10.29 -12.55 8.52
CA VAL A 92 10.32 -13.50 7.40
C VAL A 92 11.72 -13.63 6.80
N LEU A 93 12.45 -12.51 6.67
CA LEU A 93 13.78 -12.48 6.09
C LEU A 93 14.84 -13.13 7.00
N LEU A 94 14.82 -12.81 8.30
CA LEU A 94 15.92 -13.12 9.23
C LEU A 94 15.68 -14.39 10.07
N LEU A 95 14.42 -14.73 10.36
CA LEU A 95 14.10 -15.77 11.36
C LEU A 95 13.46 -17.03 10.76
N LEU A 96 12.86 -16.95 9.57
CA LEU A 96 12.22 -18.09 8.94
C LEU A 96 13.15 -18.74 7.92
N ASP A 97 13.10 -20.07 7.79
CA ASP A 97 13.98 -20.83 6.88
C ASP A 97 13.23 -21.38 5.65
N TRP A 98 12.29 -20.57 5.14
CA TRP A 98 11.56 -20.87 3.92
C TRP A 98 12.40 -20.72 2.64
N ASP A 99 11.91 -21.33 1.56
CA ASP A 99 12.48 -21.16 0.22
C ASP A 99 12.64 -19.67 -0.15
N THR A 100 13.76 -19.34 -0.80
CA THR A 100 14.13 -17.97 -1.12
C THR A 100 13.08 -17.28 -1.99
N ASN A 101 12.52 -17.97 -3.01
CA ASN A 101 11.52 -17.35 -3.87
C ASN A 101 10.24 -17.06 -3.08
N PHE A 102 9.86 -17.96 -2.16
CA PHE A 102 8.71 -17.77 -1.30
C PHE A 102 8.90 -16.62 -0.29
N LYS A 103 10.09 -16.49 0.31
CA LYS A 103 10.45 -15.34 1.17
C LYS A 103 10.33 -14.02 0.40
N MET A 104 10.94 -13.96 -0.78
CA MET A 104 10.92 -12.74 -1.60
C MET A 104 9.51 -12.42 -2.09
N ALA A 105 8.67 -13.44 -2.33
CA ALA A 105 7.28 -13.25 -2.73
C ALA A 105 6.49 -12.52 -1.63
N ILE A 106 6.67 -12.95 -0.38
CA ILE A 106 6.03 -12.31 0.78
C ILE A 106 6.60 -10.91 1.06
N ILE A 107 7.90 -10.71 0.84
CA ILE A 107 8.55 -9.41 1.08
C ILE A 107 8.15 -8.37 0.02
N PHE A 108 7.96 -8.80 -1.23
CA PHE A 108 7.54 -7.88 -2.29
C PHE A 108 6.04 -7.60 -2.29
N SER A 109 5.20 -8.50 -1.77
CA SER A 109 3.76 -8.27 -1.55
C SER A 109 3.47 -7.42 -0.31
#